data_AF-A0A7C1ECK8-F1
#
_entry.id   AF-A0A7C1ECK8-F1
#
_cell.length_a   1.000
_cell.length_b   1.000
_cell.length_c   1.000
_cell.angle_alpha   90.00
_cell.angle_beta   90.00
_cell.angle_gamma   90.00
#
_symmetry.space_group_name_H-M   'P 1'
#
loop_
_entity.id
_entity.type
_entity.pdbx_description
1 polymer ?
#
loop_
_entity_poly.entity_id
_entity_poly.type
_entity_poly.pdbx_seq_one_letter_code
_entity_poly.pdbx_strand_id
1 'polypeptide(L)'
;MDFEPPHRGDIVHTHNRSARRGQGILRLNRSLSSTLVGALCIVVVFATHSSGQVASPPGYLRPLLTDLMYGDADVFETAYERVRERSERSLYSDRDLHFVVLALTQRARLSDELRASIITLLGQTGSPESVPFLIEWVRTDSYEIRLAALQALGWIGDPEAVTAIRRLDIAKADEHTVFMRDYALKAITVKERLRGLPRARNPRPDAWYEIVSETLLEEPNWLVRADIARLLEDWNDRRVWNLVLDMHSIWSGSEPNDSHVRRVLVKRYRYDSRGFLSALRTRDSAAKVFGLDAIADFASPDDLPDFIEIAETDSDPFVREHAARVLGNLLNR
;
A
#
# COMPACT_ATOMS: atom_id res chain seq x y z
N MET A 1 -1.28 23.16 1.06
CA MET A 1 -0.61 23.80 2.22
C MET A 1 0.47 22.84 2.64
N ASP A 2 1.70 23.15 2.21
CA ASP A 2 2.88 22.34 2.46
C ASP A 2 3.28 22.42 3.94
N PHE A 3 3.66 21.28 4.53
CA PHE A 3 4.12 21.20 5.91
C PHE A 3 5.61 20.83 5.94
N GLU A 4 6.46 21.81 6.25
CA GLU A 4 7.82 21.61 6.76
C GLU A 4 7.78 21.42 8.30
N PRO A 5 8.68 20.60 8.89
CA PRO A 5 8.75 20.40 10.34
C PRO A 5 9.66 21.43 11.05
N PRO A 6 9.39 21.80 12.32
CA PRO A 6 10.14 22.83 13.04
C PRO A 6 11.42 22.32 13.73
N HIS A 7 12.30 23.30 13.97
CA HIS A 7 13.67 23.23 14.47
C HIS A 7 13.90 22.56 15.83
N ARG A 8 15.08 21.92 15.95
CA ARG A 8 15.69 21.40 17.18
C ARG A 8 16.02 22.51 18.19
N GLY A 9 15.61 22.32 19.45
CA GLY A 9 16.07 23.10 20.60
C GLY A 9 17.04 22.27 21.46
N ASP A 10 18.15 22.90 21.85
CA ASP A 10 19.27 22.35 22.62
C ASP A 10 18.89 21.96 24.06
N ILE A 11 19.42 20.82 24.54
CA ILE A 11 19.48 20.51 25.98
C ILE A 11 20.89 20.02 26.38
N VAL A 12 21.61 20.98 26.95
CA VAL A 12 22.60 20.95 28.05
C VAL A 12 23.14 19.59 28.53
N HIS A 13 24.45 19.43 28.40
CA HIS A 13 25.29 18.44 29.09
C HIS A 13 25.29 18.64 30.61
N THR A 14 25.11 17.56 31.37
CA THR A 14 25.75 17.41 32.69
C THR A 14 26.38 16.03 32.84
N HIS A 15 27.69 16.06 33.14
CA HIS A 15 28.50 14.89 33.49
C HIS A 15 28.18 14.45 34.91
N ASN A 16 28.11 13.13 35.16
CA ASN A 16 28.59 12.63 36.44
C ASN A 16 29.22 11.23 36.33
N ARG A 17 30.42 11.10 36.90
CA ARG A 17 31.26 9.90 36.96
C ARG A 17 31.18 9.28 38.36
N SER A 18 31.59 8.01 38.43
CA SER A 18 31.97 7.20 39.63
C SER A 18 30.82 6.34 40.21
N ALA A 19 30.98 5.08 40.64
CA ALA A 19 32.11 4.16 40.73
C ALA A 19 31.64 2.68 40.94
N ARG A 20 32.16 1.76 40.12
CA ARG A 20 32.89 0.51 40.50
C ARG A 20 32.49 -0.26 41.80
N ARG A 21 32.02 -1.52 41.68
CA ARG A 21 32.77 -2.80 41.90
C ARG A 21 31.85 -4.01 42.15
N GLY A 22 32.23 -5.18 41.61
CA GLY A 22 31.72 -6.53 41.94
C GLY A 22 31.56 -7.43 40.71
N GLN A 23 32.63 -7.79 39.99
CA GLN A 23 33.25 -9.14 39.96
C GLN A 23 32.34 -10.31 39.56
N GLY A 24 32.66 -11.01 38.46
CA GLY A 24 32.18 -12.39 38.25
C GLY A 24 32.02 -12.92 36.81
N ILE A 25 33.07 -12.89 35.99
CA ILE A 25 33.39 -13.91 34.96
C ILE A 25 32.27 -14.37 34.00
N LEU A 26 32.26 -13.80 32.79
CA LEU A 26 32.29 -14.54 31.52
C LEU A 26 32.94 -13.61 30.48
N ARG A 27 34.26 -13.74 30.31
CA ARG A 27 34.97 -13.14 29.17
C ARG A 27 34.57 -13.90 27.91
N LEU A 28 33.40 -13.58 27.36
CA LEU A 28 33.07 -13.92 25.99
C LEU A 28 33.89 -13.03 25.06
N ASN A 29 34.61 -13.70 24.18
CA ASN A 29 35.57 -13.18 23.23
C ASN A 29 34.98 -11.99 22.44
N ARG A 30 35.58 -10.79 22.55
CA ARG A 30 35.24 -9.60 21.76
C ARG A 30 35.78 -9.72 20.33
N SER A 31 35.38 -10.77 19.61
CA SER A 31 35.63 -10.92 18.18
C SER A 31 34.55 -11.72 17.46
N LEU A 32 33.33 -11.77 18.02
CA LEU A 32 32.19 -12.14 17.19
C LEU A 32 32.00 -10.98 16.20
N SER A 33 32.29 -11.23 14.92
CA SER A 33 31.98 -10.27 13.87
C SER A 33 30.51 -9.87 13.98
N SER A 34 30.17 -8.63 13.66
CA SER A 34 28.78 -8.15 13.60
C SER A 34 27.87 -9.11 12.80
N THR A 35 28.45 -9.79 11.81
CA THR A 35 27.84 -10.86 11.02
C THR A 35 27.47 -12.11 11.84
N LEU A 36 28.34 -12.54 12.76
CA LEU A 36 28.12 -13.71 13.62
C LEU A 36 27.06 -13.43 14.69
N VAL A 37 27.03 -12.22 15.25
CA VAL A 37 25.99 -11.78 16.18
C VAL A 37 24.64 -11.64 15.46
N GLY A 38 24.62 -11.02 14.28
CA GLY A 38 23.41 -10.92 13.45
C GLY A 38 22.85 -12.29 13.05
N ALA A 39 23.72 -13.22 12.63
CA ALA A 39 23.32 -14.59 12.29
C ALA A 39 22.78 -15.37 13.50
N LEU A 40 23.38 -15.22 14.69
CA LEU A 40 22.92 -15.89 15.91
C LEU A 40 21.56 -15.33 16.39
N CYS A 41 21.36 -14.01 16.30
CA CYS A 41 20.11 -13.38 16.72
C CYS A 41 18.96 -13.66 15.74
N ILE A 42 19.23 -13.76 14.43
CA ILE A 42 18.28 -14.27 13.44
C ILE A 42 17.82 -15.68 13.84
N VAL A 43 18.76 -16.59 14.15
CA VAL A 43 18.41 -17.96 14.56
C VAL A 43 17.55 -17.98 15.83
N VAL A 44 17.80 -17.10 16.80
CA VAL A 44 17.02 -17.02 18.05
C VAL A 44 15.61 -16.46 17.82
N VAL A 45 15.44 -15.44 16.98
CA VAL A 45 14.12 -14.86 16.67
C VAL A 45 13.23 -15.85 15.92
N PHE A 46 13.80 -16.69 15.05
CA PHE A 46 13.05 -17.70 14.30
C PHE A 46 12.90 -19.06 15.02
N ALA A 47 13.35 -19.17 16.28
CA ALA A 47 13.32 -20.42 17.05
C ALA A 47 12.03 -20.66 17.87
N THR A 48 11.05 -19.75 17.87
CA THR A 48 10.00 -19.73 18.91
C THR A 48 8.58 -20.08 18.47
N HIS A 49 8.34 -20.92 17.46
CA HIS A 49 6.99 -21.49 17.23
C HIS A 49 7.00 -23.03 17.06
N SER A 50 6.00 -23.64 17.67
CA SER A 50 5.85 -25.07 17.99
C SER A 50 5.80 -26.02 16.79
N SER A 51 6.40 -27.19 16.97
CA SER A 51 6.45 -28.40 16.13
C SER A 51 7.58 -28.51 15.09
N GLY A 52 8.73 -29.01 15.55
CA GLY A 52 9.44 -30.10 14.86
C GLY A 52 10.56 -29.78 13.88
N GLN A 53 10.54 -28.65 13.17
CA GLN A 53 11.68 -28.20 12.36
C GLN A 53 11.77 -26.68 12.37
N VAL A 54 12.86 -26.15 12.94
CA VAL A 54 13.18 -24.72 12.87
C VAL A 54 13.44 -24.39 11.40
N ALA A 55 12.44 -23.84 10.71
CA ALA A 55 12.59 -23.41 9.34
C ALA A 55 13.58 -22.24 9.34
N SER A 56 14.81 -22.49 8.91
CA SER A 56 15.79 -21.42 8.72
C SER A 56 15.37 -20.53 7.54
N PRO A 57 15.58 -19.21 7.62
CA PRO A 57 15.31 -18.32 6.50
C PRO A 57 16.17 -18.71 5.29
N PRO A 58 15.63 -18.62 4.06
CA PRO A 58 16.41 -18.83 2.84
C PRO A 58 17.66 -17.96 2.82
N GLY A 59 18.78 -18.51 2.34
CA GLY A 59 20.08 -17.82 2.37
C GLY A 59 20.07 -16.45 1.70
N TYR A 60 19.34 -16.31 0.59
CA TYR A 60 19.19 -15.04 -0.14
C TYR A 60 18.40 -13.97 0.63
N LEU A 61 17.55 -14.37 1.58
CA LEU A 61 16.71 -13.45 2.35
C LEU A 61 17.45 -12.92 3.58
N ARG A 62 18.47 -13.64 4.08
CA ARG A 62 19.20 -13.28 5.31
C ARG A 62 19.75 -11.85 5.34
N PRO A 63 20.37 -11.30 4.27
CA PRO A 63 20.82 -9.91 4.30
C PRO A 63 19.67 -8.94 4.53
N LEU A 64 18.56 -9.12 3.80
CA LEU A 64 17.36 -8.29 3.96
C LEU A 64 16.79 -8.38 5.38
N LEU A 65 16.66 -9.59 5.94
CA LEU A 65 16.15 -9.76 7.32
C LEU A 65 17.08 -9.12 8.35
N THR A 66 18.40 -9.17 8.11
CA THR A 66 19.39 -8.51 8.98
C THR A 66 19.19 -7.00 8.96
N ASP A 67 19.07 -6.42 7.76
CA ASP A 67 18.88 -4.98 7.57
C ASP A 67 17.55 -4.51 8.20
N LEU A 68 16.47 -5.27 8.04
CA LEU A 68 15.16 -4.95 8.65
C LEU A 68 15.21 -4.98 10.19
N MET A 69 15.93 -5.93 10.78
CA MET A 69 15.92 -6.13 12.24
C MET A 69 16.92 -5.25 12.98
N TYR A 70 18.09 -5.03 12.37
CA TYR A 70 19.27 -4.46 13.04
C TYR A 70 19.89 -3.27 12.31
N GLY A 71 19.38 -2.92 11.14
CA GLY A 71 19.82 -1.72 10.42
C GLY A 71 19.60 -0.45 11.24
N ASP A 72 20.50 0.50 11.07
CA ASP A 72 20.23 1.89 11.44
C ASP A 72 19.12 2.47 10.55
N ALA A 73 18.77 3.74 10.73
CA ALA A 73 17.64 4.35 10.02
C ALA A 73 17.77 4.25 8.49
N ASP A 74 18.96 4.53 7.93
CA ASP A 74 19.19 4.55 6.48
C ASP A 74 19.18 3.14 5.88
N VAL A 75 19.79 2.18 6.60
CA VAL A 75 19.79 0.76 6.20
C VAL A 75 18.37 0.19 6.28
N PHE A 76 17.63 0.52 7.34
CA PHE A 76 16.25 0.10 7.51
C PHE A 76 15.37 0.66 6.41
N GLU A 77 15.48 1.95 6.07
CA GLU A 77 14.70 2.59 5.01
C GLU A 77 14.94 1.91 3.65
N THR A 78 16.20 1.61 3.34
CA THR A 78 16.56 0.88 2.11
C THR A 78 15.91 -0.52 2.09
N ALA A 79 15.91 -1.21 3.24
CA ALA A 79 15.30 -2.53 3.36
C ALA A 79 13.76 -2.47 3.30
N TYR A 80 13.17 -1.44 3.88
CA TYR A 80 11.74 -1.13 3.86
C TYR A 80 11.24 -1.00 2.43
N GLU A 81 11.86 -0.12 1.64
CA GLU A 81 11.46 0.10 0.24
C GLU A 81 11.65 -1.16 -0.62
N ARG A 82 12.72 -1.94 -0.37
CA ARG A 82 12.90 -3.24 -1.03
C ARG A 82 11.77 -4.23 -0.73
N VAL A 83 11.27 -4.29 0.50
CA VAL A 83 10.13 -5.15 0.86
C VAL A 83 8.87 -4.65 0.19
N ARG A 84 8.63 -3.34 0.23
CA ARG A 84 7.47 -2.70 -0.39
C ARG A 84 7.40 -3.00 -1.89
N GLU A 85 8.44 -2.67 -2.64
CA GLU A 85 8.49 -2.88 -4.09
C GLU A 85 8.30 -4.35 -4.50
N ARG A 86 8.92 -5.27 -3.75
CA ARG A 86 8.78 -6.71 -4.00
C ARG A 86 7.39 -7.24 -3.66
N SER A 87 6.76 -6.70 -2.62
CA SER A 87 5.39 -7.05 -2.23
C SER A 87 4.39 -6.56 -3.29
N GLU A 88 4.51 -5.31 -3.74
CA GLU A 88 3.68 -4.75 -4.82
C GLU A 88 3.75 -5.59 -6.11
N ARG A 89 4.93 -6.15 -6.41
CA ARG A 89 5.15 -7.03 -7.57
C ARG A 89 4.87 -8.51 -7.30
N SER A 90 4.39 -8.87 -6.11
CA SER A 90 4.12 -10.26 -5.70
C SER A 90 5.33 -11.19 -5.91
N LEU A 91 6.55 -10.71 -5.61
CA LEU A 91 7.79 -11.44 -5.84
C LEU A 91 8.22 -12.33 -4.67
N TYR A 92 7.56 -12.24 -3.52
CA TYR A 92 7.80 -13.12 -2.39
C TYR A 92 6.94 -14.38 -2.49
N SER A 93 7.54 -15.53 -2.16
CA SER A 93 6.75 -16.72 -1.86
C SER A 93 6.09 -16.61 -0.49
N ASP A 94 5.07 -17.42 -0.21
CA ASP A 94 4.47 -17.50 1.13
C ASP A 94 5.53 -17.78 2.22
N ARG A 95 6.51 -18.64 1.88
CA ARG A 95 7.65 -18.91 2.77
C ARG A 95 8.53 -17.68 3.00
N ASP A 96 8.75 -16.84 2.00
CA ASP A 96 9.53 -15.61 2.20
C ASP A 96 8.76 -14.59 3.06
N LEU A 97 7.46 -14.43 2.77
CA LEU A 97 6.58 -13.54 3.52
C LEU A 97 6.54 -13.92 5.00
N HIS A 98 6.53 -15.21 5.34
CA HIS A 98 6.63 -15.66 6.73
C HIS A 98 7.81 -15.03 7.48
N PHE A 99 9.02 -15.12 6.91
CA PHE A 99 10.22 -14.57 7.55
C PHE A 99 10.23 -13.04 7.56
N VAL A 100 9.74 -12.40 6.49
CA VAL A 100 9.64 -10.94 6.42
C VAL A 100 8.66 -10.41 7.47
N VAL A 101 7.47 -11.01 7.58
CA VAL A 101 6.44 -10.64 8.56
C VAL A 101 6.96 -10.77 9.98
N LEU A 102 7.64 -11.87 10.30
CA LEU A 102 8.24 -12.06 11.62
C LEU A 102 9.33 -11.02 11.93
N ALA A 103 10.23 -10.73 10.97
CA ALA A 103 11.28 -9.72 11.14
C ALA A 103 10.70 -8.32 11.35
N LEU A 104 9.72 -7.93 10.52
CA LEU A 104 9.01 -6.65 10.64
C LEU A 104 8.26 -6.55 11.98
N THR A 105 7.51 -7.57 12.35
CA THR A 105 6.77 -7.60 13.62
C THR A 105 7.71 -7.44 14.81
N GLN A 106 8.85 -8.12 14.80
CA GLN A 106 9.85 -7.98 15.85
C GLN A 106 10.43 -6.56 15.89
N ARG A 107 10.74 -5.97 14.73
CA ARG A 107 11.25 -4.60 14.64
C ARG A 107 10.23 -3.58 15.17
N ALA A 108 8.96 -3.72 14.82
CA ALA A 108 7.86 -2.87 15.28
C ALA A 108 7.68 -2.91 16.81
N ARG A 109 7.90 -4.07 17.43
CA ARG A 109 7.86 -4.20 18.90
C ARG A 109 9.03 -3.50 19.60
N LEU A 110 10.16 -3.32 18.91
CA LEU A 110 11.39 -2.76 19.47
C LEU A 110 11.60 -1.26 19.21
N SER A 111 10.88 -0.67 18.25
CA SER A 111 10.98 0.76 17.94
C SER A 111 9.58 1.38 17.90
N ASP A 112 9.32 2.31 18.83
CA ASP A 112 8.09 3.09 18.84
C ASP A 112 8.02 4.01 17.61
N GLU A 113 9.16 4.60 17.23
CA GLU A 113 9.28 5.58 16.15
C GLU A 113 8.98 4.97 14.78
N LEU A 114 9.40 3.72 14.54
CA LEU A 114 9.19 3.04 13.25
C LEU A 114 7.90 2.23 13.20
N ARG A 115 7.18 2.10 14.34
CA ARG A 115 6.08 1.15 14.47
C ARG A 115 4.97 1.38 13.45
N ALA A 116 4.52 2.62 13.27
CA ALA A 116 3.43 2.95 12.35
C ALA A 116 3.81 2.64 10.89
N SER A 117 5.03 2.99 10.47
CA SER A 117 5.56 2.66 9.15
C SER A 117 5.65 1.14 8.95
N ILE A 118 6.16 0.40 9.93
CA ILE A 118 6.26 -1.06 9.83
C ILE A 118 4.89 -1.73 9.77
N ILE A 119 3.91 -1.25 10.54
CA ILE A 119 2.53 -1.73 10.48
C ILE A 119 1.94 -1.51 9.08
N THR A 120 2.20 -0.35 8.50
CA THR A 120 1.80 -0.04 7.13
C THR A 120 2.43 -1.02 6.14
N LEU A 121 3.74 -1.27 6.25
CA LEU A 121 4.44 -2.23 5.41
C LEU A 121 3.92 -3.67 5.57
N LEU A 122 3.62 -4.11 6.80
CA LEU A 122 2.98 -5.40 7.06
C LEU A 122 1.66 -5.53 6.29
N GLY A 123 0.84 -4.47 6.25
CA GLY A 123 -0.36 -4.43 5.42
C GLY A 123 -0.06 -4.55 3.92
N GLN A 124 0.96 -3.84 3.43
CA GLN A 124 1.38 -3.89 2.01
C GLN A 124 1.94 -5.25 1.58
N THR A 125 2.47 -6.05 2.51
CA THR A 125 2.86 -7.43 2.19
C THR A 125 1.67 -8.29 1.75
N GLY A 126 0.45 -7.92 2.14
CA GLY A 126 -0.75 -8.70 1.88
C GLY A 126 -0.79 -10.05 2.58
N SER A 127 0.16 -10.36 3.48
CA SER A 127 0.27 -11.66 4.13
C SER A 127 -0.76 -11.81 5.25
N PRO A 128 -1.66 -12.83 5.18
CA PRO A 128 -2.56 -13.17 6.27
C PRO A 128 -1.87 -13.46 7.60
N GLU A 129 -0.61 -13.91 7.58
CA GLU A 129 0.16 -14.17 8.80
C GLU A 129 0.39 -12.91 9.66
N SER A 130 0.22 -11.72 9.08
CA SER A 130 0.29 -10.46 9.83
C SER A 130 -0.95 -10.20 10.69
N VAL A 131 -2.08 -10.85 10.38
CA VAL A 131 -3.40 -10.53 10.96
C VAL A 131 -3.44 -10.65 12.49
N PRO A 132 -2.92 -11.73 13.12
CA PRO A 132 -2.93 -11.83 14.57
C PRO A 132 -2.16 -10.68 15.25
N PHE A 133 -1.04 -10.27 14.69
CA PHE A 133 -0.22 -9.16 15.22
C PHE A 133 -0.91 -7.81 15.03
N LEU A 134 -1.51 -7.58 13.86
CA LEU A 134 -2.24 -6.36 13.59
C LEU A 134 -3.43 -6.20 14.54
N ILE A 135 -4.16 -7.29 14.85
CA ILE A 135 -5.26 -7.29 15.83
C ILE A 135 -4.80 -6.81 17.22
N GLU A 136 -3.58 -7.13 17.65
CA GLU A 136 -3.01 -6.61 18.90
C GLU A 136 -2.90 -5.08 18.85
N TRP A 137 -2.39 -4.53 17.74
CA TRP A 137 -2.17 -3.11 17.57
C TRP A 137 -3.43 -2.28 17.31
N VAL A 138 -4.51 -2.88 16.82
CA VAL A 138 -5.80 -2.17 16.74
C VAL A 138 -6.32 -1.77 18.13
N ARG A 139 -5.96 -2.52 19.19
CA ARG A 139 -6.41 -2.26 20.57
C ARG A 139 -5.51 -1.31 21.36
N THR A 140 -4.54 -0.68 20.70
CA THR A 140 -3.61 0.24 21.35
C THR A 140 -4.25 1.60 21.64
N ASP A 141 -3.75 2.26 22.69
CA ASP A 141 -4.12 3.64 23.02
C ASP A 141 -3.56 4.65 22.00
N SER A 142 -2.44 4.31 21.34
CA SER A 142 -1.85 5.18 20.33
C SER A 142 -2.75 5.29 19.10
N TYR A 143 -3.23 6.51 18.86
CA TYR A 143 -4.07 6.84 17.72
C TYR A 143 -3.43 6.44 16.38
N GLU A 144 -2.18 6.83 16.15
CA GLU A 144 -1.46 6.57 14.90
C GLU A 144 -1.30 5.06 14.62
N ILE A 145 -0.89 4.29 15.64
CA ILE A 145 -0.69 2.85 15.54
C ILE A 145 -2.02 2.14 15.25
N ARG A 146 -3.10 2.56 15.91
CA ARG A 146 -4.45 2.01 15.70
C ARG A 146 -4.93 2.24 14.27
N LEU A 147 -4.76 3.46 13.72
CA LEU A 147 -5.16 3.75 12.34
C LEU A 147 -4.33 2.95 11.34
N ALA A 148 -3.01 2.87 11.52
CA ALA A 148 -2.14 2.06 10.67
C ALA A 148 -2.55 0.57 10.69
N ALA A 149 -2.91 0.04 11.86
CA ALA A 149 -3.32 -1.35 11.99
C ALA A 149 -4.67 -1.62 11.29
N LEU A 150 -5.65 -0.72 11.43
CA LEU A 150 -6.91 -0.80 10.69
C LEU A 150 -6.69 -0.73 9.18
N GLN A 151 -5.81 0.17 8.74
CA GLN A 151 -5.43 0.30 7.33
C GLN A 151 -4.85 -1.00 6.77
N ALA A 152 -3.87 -1.55 7.49
CA ALA A 152 -3.18 -2.77 7.12
C ALA A 152 -4.12 -3.98 7.05
N LEU A 153 -5.05 -4.12 8.02
CA LEU A 153 -6.07 -5.17 8.01
C LEU A 153 -7.01 -5.04 6.81
N GLY A 154 -7.42 -3.81 6.45
CA GLY A 154 -8.19 -3.56 5.23
C GLY A 154 -7.44 -3.96 3.95
N TRP A 155 -6.14 -3.64 3.87
CA TRP A 155 -5.30 -4.02 2.73
C TRP A 155 -5.11 -5.54 2.59
N ILE A 156 -4.88 -6.24 3.69
CA ILE A 156 -4.79 -7.71 3.68
C ILE A 156 -6.16 -8.31 3.32
N GLY A 157 -7.22 -7.77 3.92
CA GLY A 157 -8.59 -8.18 3.64
C GLY A 157 -8.96 -9.54 4.25
N ASP A 158 -8.26 -10.03 5.26
CA ASP A 158 -8.52 -11.35 5.84
C ASP A 158 -9.78 -11.33 6.73
N PRO A 159 -10.77 -12.23 6.52
CA PRO A 159 -11.98 -12.29 7.34
C PRO A 159 -11.74 -12.55 8.84
N GLU A 160 -10.61 -13.15 9.24
CA GLU A 160 -10.28 -13.39 10.64
C GLU A 160 -10.28 -12.10 11.48
N ALA A 161 -9.93 -10.96 10.85
CA ALA A 161 -9.88 -9.66 11.50
C ALA A 161 -11.28 -9.08 11.82
N VAL A 162 -12.34 -9.51 11.15
CA VAL A 162 -13.68 -8.88 11.23
C VAL A 162 -14.21 -8.85 12.66
N THR A 163 -14.11 -9.98 13.37
CA THR A 163 -14.62 -10.08 14.74
C THR A 163 -13.85 -9.15 15.68
N ALA A 164 -12.53 -9.04 15.52
CA ALA A 164 -11.71 -8.17 16.34
C ALA A 164 -12.03 -6.68 16.08
N ILE A 165 -12.15 -6.28 14.81
CA ILE A 165 -12.47 -4.90 14.41
C ILE A 165 -13.87 -4.49 14.89
N ARG A 166 -14.86 -5.40 14.82
CA ARG A 166 -16.23 -5.12 15.31
C ARG A 166 -16.30 -4.91 16.82
N ARG A 167 -15.42 -5.57 17.57
CA ARG A 167 -15.34 -5.48 19.05
C ARG A 167 -14.59 -4.26 19.56
N LEU A 168 -14.05 -3.43 18.69
CA LEU A 168 -13.42 -2.18 19.11
C LEU A 168 -14.45 -1.29 19.78
N ASP A 169 -14.10 -0.81 20.98
CA ASP A 169 -14.88 0.21 21.65
C ASP A 169 -14.68 1.54 20.91
N ILE A 170 -15.69 1.91 20.13
CA ILE A 170 -15.72 3.16 19.38
C ILE A 170 -16.62 4.22 20.04
N ALA A 171 -17.11 3.97 21.26
CA ALA A 171 -18.02 4.91 21.93
C ALA A 171 -17.36 6.28 22.20
N LYS A 172 -16.03 6.29 22.32
CA LYS A 172 -15.20 7.51 22.49
C LYS A 172 -14.15 7.66 21.39
N ALA A 173 -14.28 6.91 20.30
CA ALA A 173 -13.35 7.00 19.20
C ALA A 173 -13.54 8.32 18.45
N ASP A 174 -12.44 8.86 17.94
CA ASP A 174 -12.45 9.97 17.01
C ASP A 174 -13.02 9.55 15.64
N GLU A 175 -13.41 10.53 14.82
CA GLU A 175 -14.00 10.31 13.51
C GLU A 175 -13.10 9.51 12.56
N HIS A 176 -11.78 9.68 12.63
CA HIS A 176 -10.85 8.93 11.78
C HIS A 176 -10.76 7.46 12.19
N THR A 177 -10.80 7.14 13.49
CA THR A 177 -10.86 5.75 13.95
C THR A 177 -12.14 5.08 13.44
N VAL A 178 -13.28 5.78 13.48
CA VAL A 178 -14.55 5.26 12.92
C VAL A 178 -14.43 5.06 11.41
N PHE A 179 -13.92 6.06 10.68
CA PHE A 179 -13.69 6.00 9.25
C PHE A 179 -12.80 4.81 8.86
N MET A 180 -11.66 4.62 9.54
CA MET A 180 -10.71 3.55 9.26
C MET A 180 -11.25 2.17 9.63
N ARG A 181 -12.07 2.08 10.68
CA ARG A 181 -12.79 0.85 11.04
C ARG A 181 -13.76 0.45 9.93
N ASP A 182 -14.56 1.39 9.47
CA ASP A 182 -15.58 1.14 8.44
C ASP A 182 -14.93 0.81 7.09
N TYR A 183 -13.84 1.52 6.74
CA TYR A 183 -12.95 1.15 5.63
C TYR A 183 -12.50 -0.30 5.74
N ALA A 184 -11.89 -0.70 6.86
CA ALA A 184 -11.30 -2.03 7.02
C ALA A 184 -12.36 -3.13 6.90
N LEU A 185 -13.51 -2.95 7.56
CA LEU A 185 -14.62 -3.89 7.49
C LEU A 185 -15.17 -4.03 6.07
N LYS A 186 -15.36 -2.91 5.37
CA LYS A 186 -15.89 -2.94 3.99
C LYS A 186 -14.88 -3.55 3.02
N ALA A 187 -13.61 -3.16 3.10
CA ALA A 187 -12.54 -3.70 2.27
C ALA A 187 -12.40 -5.22 2.44
N ILE A 188 -12.41 -5.72 3.68
CA ILE A 188 -12.39 -7.16 3.98
C ILE A 188 -13.60 -7.85 3.36
N THR A 189 -14.81 -7.31 3.55
CA THR A 189 -16.05 -7.90 3.02
C THR A 189 -16.02 -8.01 1.50
N VAL A 190 -15.61 -6.94 0.80
CA VAL A 190 -15.51 -6.94 -0.67
C VAL A 190 -14.47 -7.95 -1.13
N LYS A 191 -13.28 -7.97 -0.51
CA LYS A 191 -12.21 -8.91 -0.87
C LYS A 191 -12.60 -10.37 -0.61
N GLU A 192 -13.33 -10.65 0.46
CA GLU A 192 -13.88 -11.97 0.74
C GLU A 192 -14.86 -12.42 -0.36
N ARG A 193 -15.81 -11.56 -0.75
CA ARG A 193 -16.72 -11.82 -1.89
C ARG A 193 -15.92 -12.15 -3.15
N LEU A 194 -14.87 -11.37 -3.46
CA LEU A 194 -14.03 -11.58 -4.64
C LEU A 194 -13.23 -12.88 -4.58
N ARG A 195 -12.69 -13.26 -3.41
CA ARG A 195 -11.96 -14.53 -3.21
C ARG A 195 -12.86 -15.76 -3.29
N GLY A 196 -14.15 -15.62 -2.95
CA GLY A 196 -15.14 -16.68 -3.05
C GLY A 196 -15.55 -17.05 -4.49
N LEU A 197 -15.16 -16.24 -5.48
CA LEU A 197 -15.44 -16.53 -6.88
C LEU A 197 -14.52 -17.62 -7.45
N PRO A 198 -14.96 -18.36 -8.48
CA PRO A 198 -14.11 -19.31 -9.20
C PRO A 198 -12.81 -18.65 -9.67
N ARG A 199 -11.68 -19.32 -9.46
CA ARG A 199 -10.36 -18.84 -9.91
C ARG A 199 -10.28 -18.87 -11.44
N ALA A 200 -10.72 -17.80 -12.09
CA ALA A 200 -10.47 -17.55 -13.51
C ALA A 200 -9.47 -16.38 -13.63
N ARG A 201 -8.29 -16.65 -14.18
CA ARG A 201 -7.24 -15.64 -14.38
C ARG A 201 -7.60 -14.65 -15.49
N ASN A 202 -8.22 -15.12 -16.57
CA ASN A 202 -8.70 -14.28 -17.68
C ASN A 202 -9.63 -15.08 -18.64
N PRO A 203 -10.81 -14.55 -19.05
CA PRO A 203 -11.48 -13.40 -18.44
C PRO A 203 -11.85 -13.72 -16.99
N ARG A 204 -11.81 -12.70 -16.12
CA ARG A 204 -12.42 -12.82 -14.79
C ARG A 204 -13.93 -13.06 -14.96
N PRO A 205 -14.61 -13.74 -14.01
CA PRO A 205 -16.05 -13.96 -14.10
C PRO A 205 -16.81 -12.62 -14.16
N ASP A 206 -17.95 -12.52 -14.84
CA ASP A 206 -18.73 -11.28 -14.86
C ASP A 206 -19.17 -10.85 -13.45
N ALA A 207 -19.45 -11.82 -12.57
CA ALA A 207 -19.70 -11.57 -11.15
C ALA A 207 -18.54 -10.83 -10.45
N TRP A 208 -17.29 -11.02 -10.90
CA TRP A 208 -16.15 -10.25 -10.38
C TRP A 208 -16.26 -8.78 -10.78
N TYR A 209 -16.61 -8.52 -12.04
CA TYR A 209 -16.81 -7.16 -12.52
C TYR A 209 -17.95 -6.48 -11.80
N GLU A 210 -19.09 -7.16 -11.63
CA GLU A 210 -20.27 -6.64 -10.92
C GLU A 210 -19.91 -6.16 -9.51
N ILE A 211 -19.20 -6.98 -8.72
CA ILE A 211 -18.79 -6.61 -7.35
C ILE A 211 -17.87 -5.39 -7.37
N VAL A 212 -16.91 -5.35 -8.29
CA VAL A 212 -15.96 -4.23 -8.38
C VAL A 212 -16.67 -2.97 -8.86
N SER A 213 -17.53 -3.04 -9.86
CA SER A 213 -18.28 -1.90 -10.36
C SER A 213 -19.26 -1.34 -9.32
N GLU A 214 -20.02 -2.21 -8.65
CA GLU A 214 -20.90 -1.85 -7.53
C GLU A 214 -20.10 -1.09 -6.47
N THR A 215 -18.95 -1.63 -6.07
CA THR A 215 -18.12 -0.99 -5.05
C THR A 215 -17.58 0.36 -5.51
N LEU A 216 -17.04 0.47 -6.72
CA LEU A 216 -16.45 1.73 -7.18
C LEU A 216 -17.50 2.83 -7.42
N LEU A 217 -18.70 2.48 -7.86
CA LEU A 217 -19.75 3.43 -8.19
C LEU A 217 -20.59 3.84 -6.96
N GLU A 218 -20.72 2.98 -5.95
CA GLU A 218 -21.67 3.21 -4.84
C GLU A 218 -21.02 3.39 -3.46
N GLU A 219 -19.78 2.92 -3.23
CA GLU A 219 -19.17 2.99 -1.91
C GLU A 219 -18.73 4.42 -1.56
N PRO A 220 -19.28 5.06 -0.50
CA PRO A 220 -18.90 6.42 -0.11
C PRO A 220 -17.47 6.53 0.44
N ASN A 221 -16.92 5.47 1.04
CA ASN A 221 -15.57 5.50 1.57
C ASN A 221 -14.54 5.48 0.43
N TRP A 222 -13.91 6.63 0.17
CA TRP A 222 -12.94 6.78 -0.92
C TRP A 222 -11.76 5.83 -0.79
N LEU A 223 -11.34 5.47 0.43
CA LEU A 223 -10.22 4.58 0.65
C LEU A 223 -10.56 3.14 0.24
N VAL A 224 -11.82 2.71 0.44
CA VAL A 224 -12.30 1.43 -0.11
C VAL A 224 -12.26 1.48 -1.63
N ARG A 225 -12.77 2.55 -2.24
CA ARG A 225 -12.73 2.70 -3.72
C ARG A 225 -11.30 2.66 -4.24
N ALA A 226 -10.38 3.41 -3.63
CA ALA A 226 -8.98 3.45 -4.03
C ALA A 226 -8.32 2.07 -3.92
N ASP A 227 -8.59 1.32 -2.86
CA ASP A 227 -8.04 -0.02 -2.65
C ASP A 227 -8.59 -1.04 -3.65
N ILE A 228 -9.90 -1.02 -3.89
CA ILE A 228 -10.55 -1.92 -4.86
C ILE A 228 -10.19 -1.54 -6.31
N ALA A 229 -9.98 -0.27 -6.62
CA ALA A 229 -9.56 0.19 -7.94
C ALA A 229 -8.19 -0.38 -8.33
N ARG A 230 -7.27 -0.64 -7.38
CA ARG A 230 -5.98 -1.29 -7.67
C ARG A 230 -6.14 -2.67 -8.30
N LEU A 231 -7.24 -3.37 -8.02
CA LEU A 231 -7.51 -4.68 -8.62
C LEU A 231 -7.77 -4.60 -10.13
N LEU A 232 -8.09 -3.41 -10.65
CA LEU A 232 -8.26 -3.15 -12.09
C LEU A 232 -6.93 -2.96 -12.83
N GLU A 233 -5.81 -2.72 -12.13
CA GLU A 233 -4.53 -2.40 -12.77
C GLU A 233 -4.05 -3.51 -13.72
N ASP A 234 -4.26 -4.76 -13.35
CA ASP A 234 -3.90 -5.94 -14.15
C ASP A 234 -5.08 -6.53 -14.93
N TRP A 235 -6.27 -5.90 -14.86
CA TRP A 235 -7.45 -6.46 -15.50
C TRP A 235 -7.58 -6.00 -16.96
N ASN A 236 -7.47 -6.97 -17.88
CA ASN A 236 -7.40 -6.70 -19.30
C ASN A 236 -8.75 -6.66 -20.02
N ASP A 237 -9.62 -5.73 -19.63
CA ASP A 237 -10.97 -5.57 -20.20
C ASP A 237 -11.22 -4.12 -20.62
N ARG A 238 -11.95 -3.93 -21.74
CA ARG A 238 -12.32 -2.61 -22.26
C ARG A 238 -13.31 -1.87 -21.35
N ARG A 239 -14.07 -2.60 -20.53
CA ARG A 239 -15.03 -2.05 -19.56
C ARG A 239 -14.35 -1.22 -18.46
N VAL A 240 -13.04 -1.41 -18.24
CA VAL A 240 -12.27 -0.66 -17.22
C VAL A 240 -12.35 0.85 -17.45
N TRP A 241 -12.26 1.28 -18.71
CA TRP A 241 -12.32 2.70 -19.08
C TRP A 241 -13.60 3.36 -18.64
N ASN A 242 -14.69 2.70 -19.00
CA ASN A 242 -16.01 3.17 -18.68
C ASN A 242 -16.18 3.25 -17.17
N LEU A 243 -15.85 2.17 -16.46
CA LEU A 243 -15.97 2.12 -15.02
C LEU A 243 -15.16 3.21 -14.30
N VAL A 244 -13.90 3.43 -14.69
CA VAL A 244 -13.04 4.41 -14.03
C VAL A 244 -13.50 5.84 -14.32
N LEU A 245 -13.91 6.13 -15.56
CA LEU A 245 -14.43 7.45 -15.94
C LEU A 245 -15.80 7.71 -15.27
N ASP A 246 -16.68 6.71 -15.22
CA ASP A 246 -17.98 6.76 -14.53
C ASP A 246 -17.79 7.03 -13.03
N MET A 247 -16.87 6.31 -12.39
CA MET A 247 -16.50 6.54 -11.00
C MET A 247 -15.98 7.98 -10.79
N HIS A 248 -15.15 8.49 -11.69
CA HIS A 248 -14.68 9.88 -11.59
C HIS A 248 -15.85 10.87 -11.70
N SER A 249 -16.76 10.70 -12.66
CA SER A 249 -17.92 11.60 -12.79
C SER A 249 -18.78 11.62 -11.52
N ILE A 250 -19.04 10.46 -10.90
CA ILE A 250 -19.84 10.36 -9.66
C ILE A 250 -19.12 11.04 -8.48
N TRP A 251 -17.81 10.86 -8.36
CA TRP A 251 -17.05 11.19 -7.14
C TRP A 251 -16.08 12.38 -7.29
N SER A 252 -16.11 13.08 -8.43
CA SER A 252 -15.17 14.17 -8.82
C SER A 252 -15.00 15.28 -7.77
N GLY A 253 -16.00 15.49 -6.90
CA GLY A 253 -15.95 16.46 -5.80
C GLY A 253 -15.60 15.90 -4.41
N SER A 254 -15.27 14.62 -4.27
CA SER A 254 -15.08 13.95 -2.97
C SER A 254 -13.66 13.38 -2.79
N GLU A 255 -12.91 13.96 -1.84
CA GLU A 255 -11.61 13.50 -1.27
C GLU A 255 -10.50 13.12 -2.31
N PRO A 256 -9.22 12.89 -1.94
CA PRO A 256 -8.13 12.77 -2.93
C PRO A 256 -8.14 11.41 -3.64
N ASN A 257 -9.05 11.24 -4.60
CA ASN A 257 -9.31 9.98 -5.31
C ASN A 257 -8.38 9.76 -6.53
N ASP A 258 -7.23 10.44 -6.61
CA ASP A 258 -6.55 10.62 -7.90
C ASP A 258 -5.41 9.64 -8.17
N SER A 259 -4.56 9.29 -7.20
CA SER A 259 -3.27 8.66 -7.54
C SER A 259 -3.37 7.19 -8.01
N HIS A 260 -4.18 6.35 -7.37
CA HIS A 260 -4.38 4.95 -7.79
C HIS A 260 -5.25 4.86 -9.05
N VAL A 261 -6.28 5.68 -9.14
CA VAL A 261 -7.19 5.72 -10.29
C VAL A 261 -6.46 6.18 -11.54
N ARG A 262 -5.65 7.24 -11.44
CA ARG A 262 -4.76 7.68 -12.53
C ARG A 262 -3.78 6.58 -12.92
N ARG A 263 -3.21 5.86 -11.96
CA ARG A 263 -2.30 4.74 -12.24
C ARG A 263 -2.97 3.62 -13.05
N VAL A 264 -4.21 3.26 -12.69
CA VAL A 264 -5.03 2.33 -13.47
C VAL A 264 -5.19 2.86 -14.89
N LEU A 265 -5.63 4.12 -15.06
CA LEU A 265 -5.81 4.70 -16.39
C LEU A 265 -4.54 4.67 -17.23
N VAL A 266 -3.40 5.12 -16.67
CA VAL A 266 -2.11 5.14 -17.36
C VAL A 266 -1.66 3.75 -17.77
N LYS A 267 -1.68 2.79 -16.84
CA LYS A 267 -1.21 1.42 -17.09
C LYS A 267 -2.04 0.74 -18.17
N ARG A 268 -3.36 0.95 -18.12
CA ARG A 268 -4.29 0.42 -19.10
C ARG A 268 -4.16 1.15 -20.44
N TYR A 269 -3.79 2.43 -20.45
CA TYR A 269 -3.79 3.25 -21.69
C TYR A 269 -2.65 2.82 -22.59
N ARG A 270 -1.51 2.51 -21.97
CA ARG A 270 -0.39 1.87 -22.64
C ARG A 270 -0.72 0.51 -23.28
N TYR A 271 -1.81 -0.14 -22.87
CA TYR A 271 -2.24 -1.41 -23.43
C TYR A 271 -3.26 -1.25 -24.58
N ASP A 272 -4.25 -0.37 -24.42
CA ASP A 272 -5.32 -0.12 -25.40
C ASP A 272 -5.69 1.37 -25.45
N SER A 273 -4.84 2.18 -26.08
CA SER A 273 -5.04 3.63 -26.21
C SER A 273 -6.28 3.97 -27.03
N ARG A 274 -6.54 3.24 -28.12
CA ARG A 274 -7.72 3.42 -28.96
C ARG A 274 -9.02 3.18 -28.21
N GLY A 275 -9.08 2.10 -27.42
CA GLY A 275 -10.24 1.81 -26.57
C GLY A 275 -10.47 2.91 -25.53
N PHE A 276 -9.41 3.41 -24.91
CA PHE A 276 -9.48 4.54 -23.98
C PHE A 276 -10.00 5.82 -24.65
N LEU A 277 -9.44 6.22 -25.80
CA LEU A 277 -9.84 7.43 -26.52
C LEU A 277 -11.27 7.33 -27.05
N SER A 278 -11.69 6.16 -27.51
CA SER A 278 -13.08 5.91 -27.88
C SER A 278 -14.03 6.07 -26.70
N ALA A 279 -13.66 5.56 -25.50
CA ALA A 279 -14.47 5.75 -24.30
C ALA A 279 -14.54 7.23 -23.92
N LEU A 280 -13.39 7.92 -23.91
CA LEU A 280 -13.24 9.32 -23.53
C LEU A 280 -14.15 10.27 -24.33
N ARG A 281 -14.24 10.09 -25.66
CA ARG A 281 -15.09 10.90 -26.55
C ARG A 281 -16.57 10.92 -26.15
N THR A 282 -17.06 9.83 -25.54
CA THR A 282 -18.48 9.67 -25.16
C THR A 282 -18.82 10.25 -23.77
N ARG A 283 -17.84 10.81 -23.06
CA ARG A 283 -17.99 11.26 -21.67
C ARG A 283 -18.30 12.75 -21.55
N ASP A 284 -18.73 13.14 -20.35
CA ASP A 284 -18.84 14.54 -19.98
C ASP A 284 -17.45 15.22 -19.95
N SER A 285 -17.45 16.55 -19.91
CA SER A 285 -16.22 17.34 -19.93
C SER A 285 -15.29 17.05 -18.75
N ALA A 286 -15.84 16.79 -17.56
CA ALA A 286 -15.04 16.55 -16.35
C ALA A 286 -14.24 15.24 -16.48
N ALA A 287 -14.90 14.16 -16.89
CA ALA A 287 -14.25 12.88 -17.15
C ALA A 287 -13.26 12.95 -18.32
N LYS A 288 -13.55 13.74 -19.36
CA LYS A 288 -12.59 14.01 -20.45
C LYS A 288 -11.32 14.68 -19.94
N VAL A 289 -11.45 15.76 -19.18
CA VAL A 289 -10.32 16.47 -18.56
C VAL A 289 -9.52 15.53 -17.66
N PHE A 290 -10.18 14.80 -16.78
CA PHE A 290 -9.53 13.83 -15.89
C PHE A 290 -8.75 12.76 -16.66
N GLY A 291 -9.35 12.20 -17.72
CA GLY A 291 -8.71 11.19 -18.56
C GLY A 291 -7.47 11.73 -19.27
N LEU A 292 -7.59 12.89 -19.94
CA LEU A 292 -6.46 13.56 -20.60
C LEU A 292 -5.35 13.89 -19.60
N ASP A 293 -5.71 14.36 -18.41
CA ASP A 293 -4.76 14.68 -17.36
C ASP A 293 -4.03 13.47 -16.84
N ALA A 294 -4.72 12.35 -16.67
CA ALA A 294 -4.13 11.12 -16.18
C ALA A 294 -3.02 10.62 -17.13
N ILE A 295 -3.21 10.76 -18.45
CA ILE A 295 -2.30 10.21 -19.46
C ILE A 295 -1.32 11.23 -20.05
N ALA A 296 -1.38 12.50 -19.64
CA ALA A 296 -0.61 13.57 -20.27
C ALA A 296 0.90 13.29 -20.35
N ASP A 297 1.45 12.62 -19.35
CA ASP A 297 2.86 12.24 -19.32
C ASP A 297 3.15 10.86 -19.90
N PHE A 298 2.18 10.22 -20.53
CA PHE A 298 2.29 8.83 -21.00
C PHE A 298 1.70 8.61 -22.38
N ALA A 299 1.20 9.67 -23.01
CA ALA A 299 0.62 9.63 -24.34
C ALA A 299 1.58 9.05 -25.37
N SER A 300 1.03 8.33 -26.36
CA SER A 300 1.78 7.75 -27.47
C SER A 300 1.73 8.67 -28.70
N PRO A 301 2.82 8.80 -29.49
CA PRO A 301 2.79 9.47 -30.79
C PRO A 301 1.76 8.88 -31.77
N ASP A 302 1.43 7.59 -31.62
CA ASP A 302 0.43 6.90 -32.46
C ASP A 302 -0.99 7.49 -32.31
N ASP A 303 -1.25 8.15 -31.17
CA ASP A 303 -2.56 8.74 -30.84
C ASP A 303 -2.60 10.25 -31.15
N LEU A 304 -1.56 10.80 -31.78
CA LEU A 304 -1.46 12.22 -32.12
C LEU A 304 -2.66 12.73 -32.95
N PRO A 305 -3.16 12.00 -33.97
CA PRO A 305 -4.36 12.42 -34.70
C PRO A 305 -5.59 12.58 -33.81
N ASP A 306 -5.82 11.67 -32.87
CA ASP A 306 -6.94 11.72 -31.93
C ASP A 306 -6.83 12.95 -31.00
N PHE A 307 -5.64 13.27 -30.50
CA PHE A 307 -5.45 14.45 -29.64
C PHE A 307 -5.61 15.77 -30.40
N ILE A 308 -5.17 15.85 -31.66
CA ILE A 308 -5.44 17.02 -32.52
C ILE A 308 -6.94 17.18 -32.73
N GLU A 309 -7.63 16.10 -33.10
CA GLU A 309 -9.08 16.12 -33.31
C GLU A 309 -9.81 16.63 -32.05
N ILE A 310 -9.48 16.12 -30.87
CA ILE A 310 -10.09 16.58 -29.61
C ILE A 310 -9.76 18.05 -29.34
N ALA A 311 -8.50 18.47 -29.52
CA ALA A 311 -8.06 19.84 -29.28
C ALA A 311 -8.72 20.86 -30.22
N GLU A 312 -9.11 20.46 -31.42
CA GLU A 312 -9.74 21.33 -32.42
C GLU A 312 -11.27 21.32 -32.36
N THR A 313 -11.86 20.15 -32.07
CA THR A 313 -13.30 19.92 -32.33
C THR A 313 -14.16 19.72 -31.09
N ASP A 314 -13.57 19.44 -29.91
CA ASP A 314 -14.38 19.23 -28.71
C ASP A 314 -15.17 20.50 -28.35
N SER A 315 -16.44 20.34 -27.99
CA SER A 315 -17.31 21.47 -27.66
C SER A 315 -16.84 22.26 -26.44
N ASP A 316 -16.18 21.60 -25.49
CA ASP A 316 -15.76 22.24 -24.25
C ASP A 316 -14.34 22.85 -24.36
N PRO A 317 -14.17 24.17 -24.15
CA PRO A 317 -12.85 24.81 -24.19
C PRO A 317 -11.84 24.22 -23.21
N PHE A 318 -12.27 23.77 -22.03
CA PHE A 318 -11.36 23.16 -21.06
C PHE A 318 -10.85 21.81 -21.56
N VAL A 319 -11.70 21.02 -22.20
CA VAL A 319 -11.25 19.75 -22.81
C VAL A 319 -10.22 20.01 -23.90
N ARG A 320 -10.46 21.02 -24.75
CA ARG A 320 -9.52 21.41 -25.81
C ARG A 320 -8.16 21.84 -25.24
N GLU A 321 -8.16 22.63 -24.16
CA GLU A 321 -6.94 23.07 -23.48
C GLU A 321 -6.12 21.89 -22.94
N HIS A 322 -6.78 20.94 -22.27
CA HIS A 322 -6.10 19.77 -21.73
C HIS A 322 -5.57 18.85 -22.84
N ALA A 323 -6.30 18.70 -23.95
CA ALA A 323 -5.80 17.96 -25.12
C ALA A 323 -4.58 18.64 -25.75
N ALA A 324 -4.59 19.97 -25.86
CA ALA A 324 -3.43 20.75 -26.31
C ALA A 324 -2.22 20.59 -25.37
N ARG A 325 -2.45 20.48 -24.05
CA ARG A 325 -1.39 20.19 -23.08
C ARG A 325 -0.77 18.80 -23.29
N VAL A 326 -1.60 17.78 -23.56
CA VAL A 326 -1.11 16.44 -23.93
C VAL A 326 -0.24 16.51 -25.18
N LEU A 327 -0.69 17.22 -26.22
CA LEU A 327 0.10 17.45 -27.45
C LEU A 327 1.43 18.16 -27.16
N GLY A 328 1.42 19.21 -26.35
CA GLY A 328 2.64 19.91 -25.93
C GLY A 328 3.64 18.98 -25.24
N ASN A 329 3.15 18.13 -24.32
CA ASN A 329 3.99 17.15 -23.63
C ASN A 329 4.54 16.07 -24.58
N LEU A 330 3.75 15.64 -25.57
CA LEU A 330 4.18 14.69 -26.60
C LEU A 330 5.29 15.24 -27.49
N LEU A 331 5.15 16.50 -27.93
CA LEU A 331 6.08 17.15 -28.85
C LEU A 331 7.41 17.55 -28.20
N ASN A 332 7.44 17.66 -26.88
CA ASN A 332 8.64 18.01 -26.10
C ASN A 332 9.47 16.80 -25.65
N ARG A 333 9.11 15.57 -26.04
CA ARG A 333 9.81 14.32 -25.71
C ARG A 333 10.77 13.89 -26.80
#